data_AF-G9EMJ3-F1
#
_entry.id   AF-G9EMJ3-F1
#
_cell.length_a   1.000
_cell.length_b   1.000
_cell.length_c   1.000
_cell.angle_alpha   90.00
_cell.angle_beta   90.00
_cell.angle_gamma   90.00
#
_symmetry.space_group_name_H-M   'P 1'
#
loop_
_entity.id
_entity.type
_entity.pdbx_description
1 polymer ?
#
loop_
_entity_poly.entity_id
_entity_poly.type
_entity_poly.pdbx_seq_one_letter_code
_entity_poly.pdbx_strand_id
1 'polypeptide(L)'
;MTRLDDLIISLTTILVCYHDSQTQVVKPRITEDDKFWSKSRQYAIDLLNEADYVMEIDKLNKACTSHYTGRLHFLDFIKDTIIDLKTKQNKDTPFDDNELEVYTKDIARLFIDFRELLKIPKSKHYDVQFKEVHGKTANISLPGLIDDSYTRSFTNFISSNKEEPLCNSGKLTTKILLDRFNIKATSSNEEMHQIAKILCQEHQDSLLAKENQKIKAELEQSQHKVAEQQSTNEKLTRKIAEQQSANEELNRKLAEQQSTNIELNRRIVEQQSLIKSLELRVAEQQSTNEALAHRIAEKLEEEPSKAQSSATAPQVKPNKEKALPTPMVFKGLFPGLRGTLPNVPSTFSPYQSYSVGLFMHPKNPHTTSSTPYRTPSQGGSSNGE
;
A
#
# COMPACT_ATOMS: atom_id res chain seq x y z
N MET A 1 -11.21 24.69 8.59
CA MET A 1 -11.56 25.38 7.33
C MET A 1 -10.38 26.20 6.91
N THR A 2 -9.91 25.99 5.68
CA THR A 2 -8.89 26.82 5.06
C THR A 2 -9.49 28.15 4.59
N ARG A 3 -8.66 29.15 4.28
CA ARG A 3 -9.12 30.39 3.62
C ARG A 3 -9.72 30.15 2.23
N LEU A 4 -9.36 29.07 1.54
CA LEU A 4 -10.03 28.65 0.31
C LEU A 4 -11.47 28.23 0.59
N ASP A 5 -11.71 27.42 1.63
CA ASP A 5 -13.07 27.05 2.03
C ASP A 5 -13.90 28.31 2.33
N ASP A 6 -13.29 29.26 3.04
CA ASP A 6 -13.92 30.51 3.43
C ASP A 6 -14.33 31.36 2.22
N LEU A 7 -13.49 31.37 1.15
CA LEU A 7 -13.74 32.04 -0.13
C LEU A 7 -14.92 31.41 -0.87
N ILE A 8 -14.91 30.09 -1.04
CA ILE A 8 -15.99 29.33 -1.71
C ILE A 8 -17.33 29.57 -1.02
N ILE A 9 -17.35 29.51 0.31
CA ILE A 9 -18.56 29.74 1.09
C ILE A 9 -18.98 31.22 1.00
N SER A 10 -18.05 32.18 1.01
CA SER A 10 -18.39 33.60 0.81
C SER A 10 -19.05 33.86 -0.55
N LEU A 11 -18.51 33.31 -1.64
CA LEU A 11 -19.12 33.41 -2.96
C LEU A 11 -20.52 32.79 -3.00
N THR A 12 -20.69 31.60 -2.41
CA THR A 12 -22.00 30.93 -2.34
C THR A 12 -22.99 31.72 -1.48
N THR A 13 -22.52 32.33 -0.40
CA THR A 13 -23.34 33.19 0.47
C THR A 13 -23.84 34.43 -0.29
N ILE A 14 -23.04 34.98 -1.22
CA ILE A 14 -23.51 36.09 -2.08
C ILE A 14 -24.71 35.65 -2.92
N LEU A 15 -24.67 34.46 -3.52
CA LEU A 15 -25.78 33.94 -4.34
C LEU A 15 -27.05 33.74 -3.52
N VAL A 16 -26.92 33.15 -2.32
CA VAL A 16 -28.04 32.94 -1.38
C VAL A 16 -28.65 34.27 -0.94
N CYS A 17 -27.83 35.20 -0.44
CA CYS A 17 -28.31 36.50 0.01
C CYS A 17 -28.89 37.35 -1.14
N TYR A 18 -28.32 37.24 -2.35
CA TYR A 18 -28.85 37.93 -3.52
C TYR A 18 -30.23 37.40 -3.87
N HIS A 19 -30.42 36.07 -3.87
CA HIS A 19 -31.73 35.44 -4.08
C HIS A 19 -32.75 35.94 -3.06
N ASP A 20 -32.43 35.87 -1.77
CA ASP A 20 -33.38 36.19 -0.69
C ASP A 20 -33.76 37.69 -0.61
N SER A 21 -32.92 38.57 -1.17
CA SER A 21 -33.18 40.01 -1.21
C SER A 21 -33.99 40.48 -2.44
N GLN A 22 -34.36 39.57 -3.35
CA GLN A 22 -35.17 39.92 -4.51
C GLN A 22 -36.66 39.93 -4.18
N THR A 23 -37.37 40.99 -4.57
CA THR A 23 -38.80 41.19 -4.24
C THR A 23 -39.74 40.17 -4.88
N GLN A 24 -39.32 39.55 -5.98
CA GLN A 24 -40.04 38.48 -6.69
C GLN A 24 -39.93 37.11 -6.02
N VAL A 25 -39.01 36.93 -5.07
CA VAL A 25 -38.83 35.68 -4.36
C VAL A 25 -39.88 35.59 -3.24
N VAL A 26 -40.93 34.81 -3.48
CA VAL A 26 -42.05 34.64 -2.55
C VAL A 26 -41.65 33.85 -1.30
N LYS A 27 -40.63 32.99 -1.41
CA LYS A 27 -40.13 32.14 -0.31
C LYS A 27 -38.61 32.27 -0.23
N PRO A 28 -38.08 33.24 0.54
CA PRO A 28 -36.65 33.32 0.80
C PRO A 28 -36.20 32.05 1.54
N ARG A 29 -34.95 31.65 1.34
CA ARG A 29 -34.33 30.53 2.05
C ARG A 29 -34.11 30.89 3.52
N ILE A 30 -33.72 32.13 3.76
CA ILE A 30 -33.48 32.69 5.08
C ILE A 30 -34.32 33.95 5.27
N THR A 31 -35.15 33.94 6.31
CA THR A 31 -35.90 35.13 6.73
C THR A 31 -34.95 36.16 7.33
N GLU A 32 -35.13 37.43 6.98
CA GLU A 32 -34.34 38.53 7.51
C GLU A 32 -34.62 38.72 9.01
N ASP A 33 -33.58 38.50 9.82
CA ASP A 33 -33.56 38.72 11.27
C ASP A 33 -32.14 39.12 11.72
N ASP A 34 -31.93 39.34 13.02
CA ASP A 34 -30.63 39.73 13.58
C ASP A 34 -29.49 38.74 13.27
N LYS A 35 -29.83 37.49 12.90
CA LYS A 35 -28.90 36.41 12.58
C LYS A 35 -28.88 36.08 11.08
N PHE A 36 -29.43 36.95 10.23
CA PHE A 36 -29.53 36.71 8.79
C PHE A 36 -28.19 36.28 8.18
N TRP A 37 -27.11 37.04 8.44
CA TRP A 37 -25.80 36.75 7.84
C TRP A 37 -25.19 35.41 8.26
N SER A 38 -25.37 35.02 9.53
CA SER A 38 -24.84 33.74 10.01
C SER A 38 -25.67 32.57 9.49
N LYS A 39 -27.00 32.73 9.41
CA LYS A 39 -27.90 31.73 8.83
C LYS A 39 -27.67 31.54 7.32
N SER A 40 -27.52 32.61 6.56
CA SER A 40 -27.21 32.54 5.12
C SER A 40 -25.86 31.88 4.87
N ARG A 41 -24.86 32.16 5.71
CA ARG A 41 -23.57 31.48 5.63
C ARG A 41 -23.68 29.99 5.96
N GLN A 42 -24.44 29.62 6.99
CA GLN A 42 -24.65 28.21 7.34
C GLN A 42 -25.38 27.48 6.21
N TYR A 43 -26.42 28.08 5.64
CA TYR A 43 -27.12 27.53 4.48
C TYR A 43 -26.18 27.33 3.28
N ALA A 44 -25.27 28.27 3.03
CA ALA A 44 -24.26 28.13 1.98
C ALA A 44 -23.30 26.94 2.25
N ILE A 45 -22.92 26.69 3.52
CA ILE A 45 -22.13 25.52 3.90
C ILE A 45 -22.91 24.23 3.62
N ASP A 46 -24.17 24.17 4.07
CA ASP A 46 -25.02 23.00 3.92
C ASP A 46 -25.26 22.69 2.43
N LEU A 47 -25.56 23.72 1.64
CA LEU A 47 -25.72 23.66 0.18
C LEU A 47 -24.47 23.09 -0.51
N LEU A 48 -23.27 23.56 -0.14
CA LEU A 48 -22.01 23.09 -0.74
C LEU A 48 -21.64 21.65 -0.37
N ASN A 49 -22.32 21.04 0.60
CA ASN A 49 -22.18 19.63 0.97
C ASN A 49 -23.14 18.72 0.21
N GLU A 50 -24.12 19.28 -0.51
CA GLU A 50 -25.03 18.51 -1.36
C GLU A 50 -24.32 18.07 -2.65
N ALA A 51 -24.58 16.83 -3.10
CA ALA A 51 -23.97 16.29 -4.33
C ALA A 51 -24.33 17.14 -5.57
N ASP A 52 -25.56 17.66 -5.60
CA ASP A 52 -26.12 18.43 -6.72
C ASP A 52 -26.10 19.95 -6.47
N TYR A 53 -25.18 20.44 -5.64
CA TYR A 53 -25.11 21.87 -5.25
C TYR A 53 -25.12 22.82 -6.45
N VAL A 54 -24.51 22.43 -7.59
CA VAL A 54 -24.50 23.22 -8.83
C VAL A 54 -25.91 23.42 -9.36
N MET A 55 -26.74 22.36 -9.37
CA MET A 55 -28.13 22.44 -9.82
C MET A 55 -28.97 23.31 -8.88
N GLU A 56 -28.74 23.24 -7.58
CA GLU A 56 -29.44 24.07 -6.60
C GLU A 56 -29.06 25.55 -6.73
N ILE A 57 -27.77 25.86 -6.93
CA ILE A 57 -27.33 27.24 -7.24
C ILE A 57 -27.99 27.74 -8.54
N ASP A 58 -28.07 26.91 -9.57
CA ASP A 58 -28.75 27.22 -10.82
C ASP A 58 -30.23 27.56 -10.62
N LYS A 59 -30.91 26.81 -9.74
CA LYS A 59 -32.31 27.08 -9.37
C LYS A 59 -32.44 28.43 -8.67
N LEU A 60 -31.54 28.75 -7.73
CA LEU A 60 -31.51 30.05 -7.06
C LEU A 60 -31.32 31.19 -8.08
N ASN A 61 -30.31 31.08 -8.96
CA ASN A 61 -30.02 32.09 -9.98
C ASN A 61 -31.24 32.33 -10.89
N LYS A 62 -31.89 31.26 -11.38
CA LYS A 62 -33.09 31.37 -12.24
C LYS A 62 -34.28 31.96 -11.49
N ALA A 63 -34.54 31.55 -10.25
CA ALA A 63 -35.66 32.06 -9.46
C ALA A 63 -35.54 33.56 -9.19
N CYS A 64 -34.33 34.06 -8.91
CA CYS A 64 -34.10 35.46 -8.60
C CYS A 64 -33.89 36.36 -9.83
N THR A 65 -33.79 35.81 -11.05
CA THR A 65 -33.59 36.61 -12.30
C THR A 65 -34.74 36.47 -13.31
N SER A 66 -35.83 35.80 -12.95
CA SER A 66 -36.98 35.52 -13.83
C SER A 66 -37.57 36.75 -14.53
N HIS A 67 -37.55 37.92 -13.88
CA HIS A 67 -38.08 39.18 -14.42
C HIS A 67 -36.98 40.21 -14.74
N TYR A 68 -35.70 39.89 -14.46
CA TYR A 68 -34.56 40.75 -14.72
C TYR A 68 -33.31 39.91 -14.99
N THR A 69 -33.06 39.64 -16.26
CA THR A 69 -31.92 38.82 -16.72
C THR A 69 -30.58 39.55 -16.67
N GLY A 70 -30.59 40.88 -16.51
CA GLY A 70 -29.38 41.71 -16.55
C GLY A 70 -28.35 41.41 -15.47
N ARG A 71 -28.71 40.67 -14.40
CA ARG A 71 -27.77 40.21 -13.37
C ARG A 71 -27.38 38.74 -13.49
N LEU A 72 -28.01 37.98 -14.38
CA LEU A 72 -27.76 36.54 -14.53
C LEU A 72 -26.28 36.25 -14.84
N HIS A 73 -25.66 37.02 -15.75
CA HIS A 73 -24.24 36.83 -16.10
C HIS A 73 -23.29 37.01 -14.92
N PHE A 74 -23.59 37.94 -13.99
CA PHE A 74 -22.78 38.13 -12.78
C PHE A 74 -22.94 36.95 -11.80
N LEU A 75 -24.17 36.45 -11.65
CA LEU A 75 -24.43 35.29 -10.79
C LEU A 75 -23.84 34.00 -11.37
N ASP A 76 -23.88 33.84 -12.69
CA ASP A 76 -23.25 32.72 -13.38
C ASP A 76 -21.72 32.79 -13.28
N PHE A 77 -21.12 33.98 -13.42
CA PHE A 77 -19.70 34.17 -13.15
C PHE A 77 -19.29 33.72 -11.73
N ILE A 78 -20.07 34.09 -10.71
CA ILE A 78 -19.83 33.64 -9.33
C ILE A 78 -19.99 32.12 -9.21
N LYS A 79 -21.05 31.55 -9.79
CA LYS A 79 -21.30 30.10 -9.79
C LYS A 79 -20.16 29.33 -10.45
N ASP A 80 -19.72 29.75 -11.63
CA ASP A 80 -18.66 29.05 -12.36
C ASP A 80 -17.32 29.19 -11.62
N THR A 81 -17.08 30.32 -10.95
CA THR A 81 -15.95 30.49 -10.02
C THR A 81 -16.04 29.52 -8.85
N ILE A 82 -17.20 29.34 -8.24
CA ILE A 82 -17.40 28.35 -7.16
C ILE A 82 -17.05 26.95 -7.66
N ILE A 83 -17.48 26.58 -8.87
CA ILE A 83 -17.19 25.28 -9.48
C ILE A 83 -15.67 25.10 -9.65
N ASP A 84 -14.98 26.06 -10.27
CA ASP A 84 -13.52 26.02 -10.45
C ASP A 84 -12.78 25.88 -9.10
N LEU A 85 -13.13 26.70 -8.12
CA LEU A 85 -12.53 26.64 -6.79
C LEU A 85 -12.82 25.32 -6.06
N LYS A 86 -14.00 24.74 -6.26
CA LYS A 86 -14.34 23.40 -5.75
C LYS A 86 -13.48 22.31 -6.38
N THR A 87 -13.17 22.40 -7.68
CA THR A 87 -12.24 21.44 -8.30
C THR A 87 -10.84 21.51 -7.67
N LYS A 88 -10.38 22.73 -7.35
CA LYS A 88 -9.10 22.95 -6.66
C LYS A 88 -9.15 22.44 -5.21
N GLN A 89 -10.22 22.71 -4.47
CA GLN A 89 -10.43 22.24 -3.10
C GLN A 89 -10.44 20.71 -2.99
N ASN A 90 -10.98 20.03 -4.00
CA ASN A 90 -11.09 18.56 -4.03
C ASN A 90 -9.80 17.87 -4.51
N LYS A 91 -8.73 18.62 -4.80
CA LYS A 91 -7.44 18.02 -5.18
C LYS A 91 -6.83 17.32 -3.95
N ASP A 92 -6.39 16.08 -4.13
CA ASP A 92 -5.77 15.29 -3.04
C ASP A 92 -4.22 15.33 -3.05
N THR A 93 -3.63 15.89 -4.10
CA THR A 93 -2.18 15.99 -4.27
C THR A 93 -1.74 17.45 -4.19
N PRO A 94 -0.57 17.76 -3.63
CA PRO A 94 -0.02 19.11 -3.67
C PRO A 94 0.12 19.63 -5.10
N PHE A 95 0.09 20.96 -5.25
CA PHE A 95 0.40 21.63 -6.50
C PHE A 95 1.91 21.61 -6.73
N ASP A 96 2.31 21.47 -8.00
CA ASP A 96 3.67 21.84 -8.39
C ASP A 96 3.85 23.37 -8.42
N ASP A 97 5.09 23.84 -8.53
CA ASP A 97 5.41 25.27 -8.46
C ASP A 97 4.70 26.10 -9.55
N ASN A 98 4.57 25.56 -10.76
CA ASN A 98 3.92 26.24 -11.88
C ASN A 98 2.40 26.27 -11.68
N GLU A 99 1.82 25.15 -11.28
CA GLU A 99 0.40 25.06 -10.95
C GLU A 99 0.02 26.01 -9.81
N LEU A 100 0.85 26.09 -8.76
CA LEU A 100 0.64 26.98 -7.63
C LEU A 100 0.76 28.46 -8.03
N GLU A 101 1.69 28.80 -8.91
CA GLU A 101 1.81 30.15 -9.47
C GLU A 101 0.58 30.54 -10.28
N VAL A 102 0.10 29.63 -11.15
CA VAL A 102 -1.12 29.84 -11.96
C VAL A 102 -2.34 29.99 -11.04
N TYR A 103 -2.48 29.11 -10.05
CA TYR A 103 -3.55 29.18 -9.06
C TYR A 103 -3.55 30.51 -8.30
N THR A 104 -2.37 30.97 -7.87
CA THR A 104 -2.20 32.26 -7.19
C THR A 104 -2.59 33.43 -8.07
N LYS A 105 -2.21 33.41 -9.35
CA LYS A 105 -2.59 34.44 -10.33
C LYS A 105 -4.10 34.48 -10.54
N ASP A 106 -4.75 33.31 -10.63
CA ASP A 106 -6.20 33.22 -10.82
C ASP A 106 -6.96 33.82 -9.62
N ILE A 107 -6.56 33.49 -8.38
CA ILE A 107 -7.18 34.04 -7.17
C ILE A 107 -6.96 35.55 -7.06
N ALA A 108 -5.74 36.02 -7.35
CA ALA A 108 -5.45 37.45 -7.35
C ALA A 108 -6.31 38.20 -8.38
N ARG A 109 -6.45 37.62 -9.58
CA ARG A 109 -7.27 38.18 -10.64
C ARG A 109 -8.74 38.23 -10.24
N LEU A 110 -9.28 37.19 -9.61
CA LEU A 110 -10.64 37.17 -9.09
C LEU A 110 -10.91 38.35 -8.13
N PHE A 111 -10.02 38.58 -7.18
CA PHE A 111 -10.16 39.72 -6.26
C PHE A 111 -10.06 41.07 -6.97
N ILE A 112 -9.14 41.20 -7.93
CA ILE A 112 -9.02 42.41 -8.76
C ILE A 112 -10.31 42.66 -9.53
N ASP A 113 -10.89 41.63 -10.15
CA ASP A 113 -12.11 41.73 -10.94
C ASP A 113 -13.29 42.20 -10.07
N PHE A 114 -13.49 41.63 -8.87
CA PHE A 114 -14.52 42.11 -7.95
C PHE A 114 -14.28 43.55 -7.49
N ARG A 115 -13.03 43.94 -7.20
CA ARG A 115 -12.69 45.32 -6.81
C ARG A 115 -12.96 46.30 -7.95
N GLU A 116 -12.62 45.96 -9.20
CA GLU A 116 -12.85 46.84 -10.35
C GLU A 116 -14.35 46.97 -10.69
N LEU A 117 -15.11 45.89 -10.57
CA LEU A 117 -16.58 45.92 -10.74
C LEU A 117 -17.25 46.92 -9.78
N LEU A 118 -16.72 47.09 -8.57
CA LEU A 118 -17.22 48.06 -7.58
C LEU A 118 -16.98 49.51 -7.98
N LYS A 119 -16.08 49.81 -8.91
CA LYS A 119 -15.76 51.17 -9.36
C LYS A 119 -16.54 51.59 -10.61
N ILE A 120 -17.34 50.69 -11.16
CA ILE A 120 -17.97 50.86 -12.48
C ILE A 120 -19.50 51.01 -12.31
N PRO A 121 -20.13 52.02 -12.95
CA PRO A 121 -21.58 52.17 -13.03
C PRO A 121 -22.28 50.96 -13.65
N LYS A 122 -23.51 50.64 -13.21
CA LYS A 122 -24.36 49.59 -13.80
C LYS A 122 -24.58 49.75 -15.31
N SER A 123 -24.63 50.99 -15.82
CA SER A 123 -24.74 51.26 -17.26
C SER A 123 -23.48 50.93 -18.06
N LYS A 124 -22.34 50.76 -17.39
CA LYS A 124 -21.05 50.42 -17.99
C LYS A 124 -20.67 48.99 -17.69
N HIS A 125 -19.78 48.45 -18.51
CA HIS A 125 -19.32 47.07 -18.41
C HIS A 125 -17.82 47.01 -18.10
N TYR A 126 -17.43 45.91 -17.47
CA TYR A 126 -16.07 45.53 -17.17
C TYR A 126 -15.84 44.12 -17.67
N ASP A 127 -14.73 43.90 -18.37
CA ASP A 127 -14.37 42.57 -18.85
C ASP A 127 -13.61 41.83 -17.76
N VAL A 128 -14.30 40.89 -17.10
CA VAL A 128 -13.65 39.99 -16.14
C VAL A 128 -12.96 38.86 -16.88
N GLN A 129 -11.84 38.39 -16.32
CA GLN A 129 -11.13 37.24 -16.88
C GLN A 129 -11.60 35.99 -16.17
N PHE A 130 -12.19 35.06 -16.91
CA PHE A 130 -12.64 33.80 -16.37
C PHE A 130 -12.05 32.64 -17.15
N LYS A 131 -11.61 31.59 -16.45
CA LYS A 131 -11.22 30.33 -17.09
C LYS A 131 -12.44 29.44 -17.18
N GLU A 132 -12.92 29.21 -18.40
CA GLU A 132 -13.97 28.21 -18.62
C GLU A 132 -13.49 26.84 -18.11
N VAL A 133 -14.45 26.01 -17.72
CA VAL A 133 -14.27 24.63 -17.22
C VAL A 133 -13.53 23.71 -18.23
N HIS A 134 -13.23 24.19 -19.44
CA HIS A 134 -12.45 23.51 -20.48
C HIS A 134 -11.10 24.16 -20.82
N GLY A 135 -10.57 25.04 -19.95
CA GLY A 135 -9.22 25.59 -20.06
C GLY A 135 -9.05 26.73 -21.06
N LYS A 136 -10.15 27.26 -21.61
CA LYS A 136 -10.13 28.50 -22.40
C LYS A 136 -10.40 29.69 -21.48
N THR A 137 -9.50 30.67 -21.49
CA THR A 137 -9.76 31.96 -20.86
C THR A 137 -10.74 32.73 -21.73
N ALA A 138 -11.92 33.04 -21.19
CA ALA A 138 -12.92 33.89 -21.81
C ALA A 138 -12.98 35.23 -21.06
N ASN A 139 -13.16 36.31 -21.82
CA ASN A 139 -13.50 37.60 -21.24
C ASN A 139 -15.02 37.68 -21.18
N ILE A 140 -15.57 37.86 -19.99
CA ILE A 140 -17.01 38.02 -19.78
C ILE A 140 -17.25 39.49 -19.47
N SER A 141 -18.06 40.16 -20.30
CA SER A 141 -18.42 41.55 -20.06
C SER A 141 -19.54 41.64 -19.04
N LEU A 142 -19.23 42.13 -17.84
CA LEU A 142 -20.16 42.22 -16.72
C LEU A 142 -20.53 43.68 -16.42
N PRO A 143 -21.82 43.97 -16.14
CA PRO A 143 -22.23 45.31 -15.74
C PRO A 143 -21.66 45.65 -14.36
N GLY A 144 -21.23 46.90 -14.20
CA GLY A 144 -20.69 47.41 -12.94
C GLY A 144 -21.66 47.35 -11.76
N LEU A 145 -21.13 47.63 -10.57
CA LEU A 145 -21.84 47.48 -9.29
C LEU A 145 -22.22 48.81 -8.63
N ILE A 146 -21.88 49.96 -9.22
CA ILE A 146 -22.35 51.28 -8.78
C ILE A 146 -23.75 51.53 -9.34
N ASP A 147 -24.70 51.88 -8.45
CA ASP A 147 -26.05 52.28 -8.80
C ASP A 147 -26.08 53.72 -9.35
N ASP A 148 -26.17 53.83 -10.67
CA ASP A 148 -26.20 55.09 -11.40
C ASP A 148 -27.62 55.63 -11.65
N SER A 149 -28.65 54.90 -11.21
CA SER A 149 -30.04 55.37 -11.25
C SER A 149 -30.24 56.65 -10.41
N TYR A 150 -29.43 56.84 -9.37
CA TYR A 150 -29.50 57.99 -8.46
C TYR A 150 -28.48 59.11 -8.78
N THR A 151 -27.43 58.82 -9.56
CA THR A 151 -26.31 59.76 -9.79
C THR A 151 -26.58 60.77 -10.91
N ARG A 152 -27.64 60.59 -11.72
CA ARG A 152 -28.08 61.58 -12.73
C ARG A 152 -28.55 62.92 -12.11
N SER A 153 -28.82 62.97 -10.80
CA SER A 153 -29.29 64.20 -10.14
C SER A 153 -28.25 64.90 -9.25
N PHE A 154 -27.03 64.35 -9.09
CA PHE A 154 -26.05 64.88 -8.13
C PHE A 154 -24.60 64.77 -8.67
N THR A 155 -24.31 65.40 -9.80
CA THR A 155 -22.94 65.46 -10.35
C THR A 155 -21.98 66.37 -9.57
N ASN A 156 -22.36 66.91 -8.40
CA ASN A 156 -21.57 67.94 -7.69
C ASN A 156 -21.24 67.63 -6.21
N PHE A 157 -21.16 66.37 -5.79
CA PHE A 157 -20.69 66.08 -4.42
C PHE A 157 -19.81 64.84 -4.35
N ILE A 158 -18.64 64.92 -5.00
CA ILE A 158 -17.50 64.05 -4.66
C ILE A 158 -17.00 64.51 -3.28
N SER A 159 -17.55 63.91 -2.23
CA SER A 159 -17.00 63.99 -0.88
C SER A 159 -16.29 62.68 -0.60
N SER A 160 -15.00 62.79 -0.32
CA SER A 160 -14.01 61.74 -0.09
C SER A 160 -14.29 60.78 1.09
N ASN A 161 -15.49 60.81 1.68
CA ASN A 161 -15.87 60.05 2.87
C ASN A 161 -17.30 59.46 2.85
N LYS A 162 -18.00 59.44 1.71
CA LYS A 162 -19.32 58.79 1.60
C LYS A 162 -19.21 57.52 0.75
N GLU A 163 -19.66 56.40 1.31
CA GLU A 163 -19.77 55.11 0.62
C GLU A 163 -20.38 55.32 -0.78
N GLU A 164 -19.71 54.83 -1.82
CA GLU A 164 -20.23 54.87 -3.19
C GLU A 164 -21.63 54.23 -3.21
N PRO A 165 -22.59 54.74 -4.02
CA PRO A 165 -23.95 54.22 -4.04
C PRO A 165 -23.96 52.84 -4.71
N LEU A 166 -23.55 51.79 -3.99
CA LEU A 166 -23.48 50.44 -4.49
C LEU A 166 -24.88 49.84 -4.66
N CYS A 167 -25.05 49.09 -5.73
CA CYS A 167 -26.21 48.22 -5.89
C CYS A 167 -26.21 47.07 -4.89
N ASN A 168 -27.31 46.32 -4.82
CA ASN A 168 -27.42 45.18 -3.91
C ASN A 168 -26.26 44.18 -4.09
N SER A 169 -25.94 43.77 -5.34
CA SER A 169 -24.79 42.91 -5.63
C SER A 169 -23.45 43.51 -5.16
N GLY A 170 -23.28 44.83 -5.29
CA GLY A 170 -22.09 45.53 -4.80
C GLY A 170 -21.99 45.50 -3.27
N LYS A 171 -23.08 45.80 -2.56
CA LYS A 171 -23.14 45.74 -1.09
C LYS A 171 -22.82 44.34 -0.57
N LEU A 172 -23.40 43.30 -1.19
CA LEU A 172 -23.13 41.91 -0.84
C LEU A 172 -21.67 41.53 -1.12
N THR A 173 -21.12 41.92 -2.26
CA THR A 173 -19.71 41.65 -2.63
C THR A 173 -18.74 42.29 -1.64
N THR A 174 -18.94 43.56 -1.29
CA THR A 174 -18.10 44.24 -0.30
C THR A 174 -18.17 43.54 1.05
N LYS A 175 -19.39 43.33 1.56
CA LYS A 175 -19.59 42.84 2.94
C LYS A 175 -19.23 41.37 3.14
N ILE A 176 -19.59 40.50 2.19
CA ILE A 176 -19.43 39.04 2.35
C ILE A 176 -18.06 38.56 1.85
N LEU A 177 -17.53 39.21 0.82
CA LEU A 177 -16.28 38.81 0.18
C LEU A 177 -15.14 39.75 0.56
N LEU A 178 -15.16 41.01 0.11
CA LEU A 178 -13.96 41.86 0.24
C LEU A 178 -13.58 42.16 1.69
N ASP A 179 -14.53 42.56 2.53
CA ASP A 179 -14.31 42.82 3.96
C ASP A 179 -13.76 41.57 4.67
N ARG A 180 -14.25 40.38 4.28
CA ARG A 180 -13.82 39.09 4.85
C ARG A 180 -12.34 38.80 4.60
N PHE A 181 -11.84 39.23 3.44
CA PHE A 181 -10.44 39.08 3.05
C PHE A 181 -9.61 40.34 3.32
N ASN A 182 -10.14 41.31 4.07
CA ASN A 182 -9.52 42.60 4.35
C ASN A 182 -9.14 43.40 3.08
N ILE A 183 -9.93 43.26 2.02
CA ILE A 183 -9.77 43.98 0.76
C ILE A 183 -10.67 45.21 0.77
N LYS A 184 -10.09 46.37 0.49
CA LYS A 184 -10.83 47.64 0.35
C LYS A 184 -10.92 48.04 -1.13
N ALA A 185 -11.85 48.91 -1.47
CA ALA A 185 -11.93 49.49 -2.82
C ALA A 185 -10.62 50.20 -3.26
N THR A 186 -9.87 50.72 -2.28
CA THR A 186 -8.57 51.38 -2.47
C THR A 186 -7.36 50.44 -2.40
N SER A 187 -7.56 49.16 -2.08
CA SER A 187 -6.45 48.20 -2.00
C SER A 187 -5.74 48.08 -3.34
N SER A 188 -4.42 47.96 -3.33
CA SER A 188 -3.59 47.84 -4.53
C SER A 188 -3.66 46.42 -5.13
N ASN A 189 -3.21 46.27 -6.39
CA ASN A 189 -3.11 44.95 -7.01
C ASN A 189 -2.08 44.07 -6.29
N GLU A 190 -1.01 44.68 -5.78
CA GLU A 190 0.02 43.97 -5.02
C GLU A 190 -0.54 43.39 -3.72
N GLU A 191 -1.34 44.15 -2.97
CA GLU A 191 -2.02 43.66 -1.76
C GLU A 191 -2.92 42.46 -2.05
N MET A 192 -3.67 42.49 -3.16
CA MET A 192 -4.49 41.34 -3.57
C MET A 192 -3.67 40.14 -4.01
N HIS A 193 -2.53 40.37 -4.66
CA HIS A 193 -1.58 39.30 -4.97
C HIS A 193 -1.03 38.65 -3.69
N GLN A 194 -0.71 39.43 -2.66
CA GLN A 194 -0.24 38.90 -1.38
C GLN A 194 -1.34 38.12 -0.65
N ILE A 195 -2.58 38.62 -0.64
CA ILE A 195 -3.72 37.89 -0.06
C ILE A 195 -3.95 36.56 -0.79
N ALA A 196 -3.92 36.58 -2.13
CA ALA A 196 -4.03 35.38 -2.95
C ALA A 196 -2.90 34.39 -2.66
N LYS A 197 -1.66 34.87 -2.57
CA LYS A 197 -0.49 34.04 -2.25
C LYS A 197 -0.64 33.36 -0.89
N ILE A 198 -1.04 34.10 0.14
CA ILE A 198 -1.28 33.53 1.48
C ILE A 198 -2.38 32.46 1.43
N LEU A 199 -3.49 32.75 0.75
CA LEU A 199 -4.61 31.80 0.61
C LEU A 199 -4.16 30.51 -0.10
N CYS A 200 -3.42 30.64 -1.21
CA CYS A 200 -2.97 29.49 -1.98
C CYS A 200 -1.90 28.69 -1.23
N GLN A 201 -0.99 29.36 -0.51
CA GLN A 201 0.03 28.71 0.30
C GLN A 201 -0.59 27.93 1.46
N GLU A 202 -1.57 28.50 2.16
CA GLU A 202 -2.28 27.79 3.24
C GLU A 202 -2.96 26.51 2.73
N HIS A 203 -3.54 26.57 1.51
CA HIS A 203 -4.12 25.40 0.87
C HIS A 203 -3.03 24.36 0.50
N GLN A 204 -1.92 24.79 -0.09
CA GLN A 204 -0.76 23.94 -0.41
C GLN A 204 -0.21 23.24 0.84
N ASP A 205 -0.03 23.99 1.93
CA ASP A 205 0.48 23.46 3.19
C ASP A 205 -0.48 22.41 3.78
N SER A 206 -1.80 22.59 3.62
CA SER A 206 -2.80 21.60 4.02
C SER A 206 -2.68 20.30 3.22
N LEU A 207 -2.43 20.38 1.91
CA LEU A 207 -2.23 19.21 1.05
C LEU A 207 -0.92 18.48 1.40
N LEU A 208 0.18 19.22 1.57
CA LEU A 208 1.46 18.67 2.00
C LEU A 208 1.37 17.99 3.37
N ALA A 209 0.61 18.57 4.31
CA ALA A 209 0.40 17.96 5.63
C ALA A 209 -0.32 16.61 5.52
N LYS A 210 -1.34 16.49 4.66
CA LYS A 210 -2.04 15.21 4.40
C LYS A 210 -1.12 14.17 3.76
N GLU A 211 -0.33 14.57 2.77
CA GLU A 211 0.63 13.67 2.12
C GLU A 211 1.71 13.18 3.10
N ASN A 212 2.26 14.08 3.92
CA ASN A 212 3.23 13.72 4.94
C ASN A 212 2.66 12.74 5.98
N GLN A 213 1.38 12.88 6.35
CA GLN A 213 0.71 11.91 7.22
C GLN A 213 0.60 10.53 6.57
N LYS A 214 0.25 10.48 5.28
CA LYS A 214 0.17 9.23 4.52
C LYS A 214 1.52 8.54 4.42
N ILE A 215 2.57 9.28 4.06
CA ILE A 215 3.95 8.77 3.98
C ILE A 215 4.40 8.24 5.35
N LYS A 216 4.09 8.96 6.44
CA LYS A 216 4.41 8.51 7.80
C LYS A 216 3.72 7.18 8.14
N ALA A 217 2.44 7.04 7.82
CA ALA A 217 1.71 5.80 8.07
C ALA A 217 2.28 4.62 7.26
N GLU A 218 2.64 4.85 5.99
CA GLU A 218 3.28 3.85 5.13
C GLU A 218 4.67 3.45 5.65
N LEU A 219 5.44 4.41 6.16
CA LEU A 219 6.75 4.15 6.77
C LEU A 219 6.63 3.30 8.05
N GLU A 220 5.70 3.64 8.94
CA GLU A 220 5.43 2.86 10.16
C GLU A 220 5.01 1.42 9.82
N GLN A 221 4.15 1.24 8.81
CA GLN A 221 3.75 -0.08 8.34
C GLN A 221 4.94 -0.87 7.76
N SER A 222 5.81 -0.22 7.00
CA SER A 222 7.02 -0.83 6.44
C SER A 222 7.98 -1.27 7.54
N GLN A 223 8.20 -0.42 8.55
CA GLN A 223 9.05 -0.74 9.70
C GLN A 223 8.52 -1.95 10.49
N HIS A 224 7.21 -2.05 10.69
CA HIS A 224 6.60 -3.23 11.33
C HIS A 224 6.87 -4.51 10.54
N LYS A 225 6.71 -4.48 9.20
CA LYS A 225 7.02 -5.63 8.34
C LYS A 225 8.48 -6.04 8.41
N VAL A 226 9.40 -5.08 8.43
CA VAL A 226 10.84 -5.35 8.55
C VAL A 226 11.15 -6.03 9.90
N ALA A 227 10.57 -5.55 11.01
CA ALA A 227 10.77 -6.14 12.33
C ALA A 227 10.23 -7.59 12.40
N GLU A 228 9.07 -7.85 11.79
CA GLU A 228 8.48 -9.19 11.72
C GLU A 228 9.36 -10.16 10.90
N GLN A 229 9.87 -9.70 9.76
CA GLN A 229 10.81 -10.46 8.94
C GLN A 229 12.12 -10.75 9.69
N GLN A 230 12.66 -9.78 10.43
CA GLN A 230 13.86 -9.99 11.26
C GLN A 230 13.62 -11.06 12.33
N SER A 231 12.51 -10.97 13.08
CA SER A 231 12.15 -11.99 14.07
C SER A 231 12.01 -13.39 13.45
N THR A 232 11.46 -13.46 12.25
CA THR A 232 11.30 -14.71 11.51
C THR A 232 12.65 -15.29 11.08
N ASN A 233 13.54 -14.44 10.55
CA ASN A 233 14.89 -14.83 10.18
C ASN A 233 15.72 -15.29 11.38
N GLU A 234 15.57 -14.66 12.55
CA GLU A 234 16.22 -15.12 13.78
C GLU A 234 15.74 -16.52 14.18
N LYS A 235 14.42 -16.77 14.13
CA LYS A 235 13.85 -18.11 14.42
C LYS A 235 14.35 -19.16 13.45
N LEU A 236 14.40 -18.84 12.16
CA LEU A 236 14.93 -19.75 11.13
C LEU A 236 16.42 -20.03 11.35
N THR A 237 17.21 -19.00 11.66
CA THR A 237 18.65 -19.13 11.95
C THR A 237 18.90 -20.06 13.13
N ARG A 238 18.11 -19.93 14.22
CA ARG A 238 18.20 -20.84 15.37
C ARG A 238 17.85 -22.28 14.98
N LYS A 239 16.77 -22.50 14.23
CA LYS A 239 16.40 -23.83 13.74
C LYS A 239 17.49 -24.47 12.87
N ILE A 240 18.13 -23.69 12.00
CA ILE A 240 19.25 -24.18 11.16
C ILE A 240 20.40 -24.62 12.06
N ALA A 241 20.78 -23.82 13.06
CA ALA A 241 21.85 -24.18 13.99
C ALA A 241 21.52 -25.46 14.80
N GLU A 242 20.27 -25.59 15.28
CA GLU A 242 19.79 -26.79 15.96
C GLU A 242 19.87 -28.03 15.07
N GLN A 243 19.44 -27.92 13.80
CA GLN A 243 19.50 -29.00 12.83
C GLN A 243 20.94 -29.39 12.49
N GLN A 244 21.85 -28.42 12.34
CA GLN A 244 23.27 -28.66 12.10
C GLN A 244 23.89 -29.44 13.26
N SER A 245 23.65 -29.02 14.51
CA SER A 245 24.14 -29.72 15.71
C SER A 245 23.60 -31.15 15.80
N ALA A 246 22.31 -31.35 15.54
CA ALA A 246 21.72 -32.69 15.52
C ALA A 246 22.34 -33.58 14.42
N ASN A 247 22.65 -33.01 13.26
CA ASN A 247 23.27 -33.74 12.14
C ASN A 247 24.73 -34.13 12.46
N GLU A 248 25.49 -33.23 13.10
CA GLU A 248 26.83 -33.55 13.61
C GLU A 248 26.82 -34.70 14.61
N GLU A 249 25.84 -34.71 15.53
CA GLU A 249 25.68 -35.79 16.50
C GLU A 249 25.33 -37.13 15.84
N LEU A 250 24.44 -37.12 14.85
CA LEU A 250 24.12 -38.32 14.07
C LEU A 250 25.35 -38.84 13.31
N ASN A 251 26.14 -37.95 12.72
CA ASN A 251 27.37 -38.32 12.03
C ASN A 251 28.41 -38.94 12.98
N ARG A 252 28.55 -38.42 14.20
CA ARG A 252 29.40 -39.04 15.23
C ARG A 252 28.96 -40.46 15.56
N LYS A 253 27.66 -40.67 15.84
CA LYS A 253 27.10 -42.00 16.12
C LYS A 253 27.28 -42.98 14.96
N LEU A 254 27.11 -42.51 13.73
CA LEU A 254 27.33 -43.33 12.54
C LEU A 254 28.79 -43.78 12.43
N ALA A 255 29.75 -42.90 12.68
CA ALA A 255 31.17 -43.23 12.68
C ALA A 255 31.53 -44.25 13.78
N GLU A 256 30.97 -44.11 14.98
CA GLU A 256 31.15 -45.08 16.08
C GLU A 256 30.58 -46.46 15.72
N GLN A 257 29.39 -46.50 15.11
CA GLN A 257 28.79 -47.74 14.63
C GLN A 257 29.61 -48.41 13.53
N GLN A 258 30.16 -47.63 12.59
CA GLN A 258 31.04 -48.16 11.55
C GLN A 258 32.32 -48.76 12.16
N SER A 259 32.95 -48.07 13.11
CA SER A 259 34.14 -48.57 13.81
C SER A 259 33.88 -49.89 14.55
N THR A 260 32.77 -49.97 15.29
CA THR A 260 32.36 -51.21 15.98
C THR A 260 32.05 -52.34 15.01
N ASN A 261 31.43 -52.07 13.86
CA ASN A 261 31.18 -53.07 12.83
C ASN A 261 32.48 -53.62 12.23
N ILE A 262 33.47 -52.75 11.97
CA ILE A 262 34.81 -53.16 11.50
C ILE A 262 35.48 -54.09 12.53
N GLU A 263 35.46 -53.74 13.82
CA GLU A 263 36.06 -54.58 14.87
C GLU A 263 35.33 -55.92 15.02
N LEU A 264 33.99 -55.94 14.95
CA LEU A 264 33.22 -57.18 14.97
C LEU A 264 33.56 -58.08 13.78
N ASN A 265 33.66 -57.52 12.57
CA ASN A 265 34.06 -58.28 11.38
C ASN A 265 35.47 -58.85 11.52
N ARG A 266 36.42 -58.09 12.08
CA ARG A 266 37.77 -58.60 12.37
C ARG A 266 37.72 -59.83 13.28
N ARG A 267 36.96 -59.76 14.37
CA ARG A 267 36.78 -60.89 15.30
C ARG A 267 36.12 -62.10 14.64
N ILE A 268 35.13 -61.89 13.77
CA ILE A 268 34.49 -62.97 13.01
C ILE A 268 35.53 -63.68 12.13
N VAL A 269 36.37 -62.93 11.40
CA VAL A 269 37.43 -63.51 10.56
C VAL A 269 38.44 -64.29 11.40
N GLU A 270 38.85 -63.75 12.55
CA GLU A 270 39.75 -64.44 13.49
C GLU A 270 39.13 -65.76 13.98
N GLN A 271 37.88 -65.74 14.43
CA GLN A 271 37.17 -66.95 14.86
C GLN A 271 37.03 -67.97 13.74
N GLN A 272 36.73 -67.54 12.52
CA GLN A 272 36.67 -68.45 11.36
C GLN A 272 38.01 -69.12 11.08
N SER A 273 39.12 -68.40 11.21
CA SER A 273 40.46 -69.00 11.04
C SER A 273 40.79 -69.99 12.16
N LEU A 274 40.39 -69.71 13.40
CA LEU A 274 40.54 -70.63 14.53
C LEU A 274 39.71 -71.91 14.34
N ILE A 275 38.45 -71.78 13.90
CA ILE A 275 37.58 -72.93 13.60
C ILE A 275 38.25 -73.83 12.57
N LYS A 276 38.73 -73.27 11.45
CA LYS A 276 39.44 -74.06 10.41
C LYS A 276 40.67 -74.79 10.96
N SER A 277 41.44 -74.15 11.85
CA SER A 277 42.61 -74.77 12.49
C SER A 277 42.22 -75.93 13.42
N LEU A 278 41.13 -75.76 14.18
CA LEU A 278 40.59 -76.81 15.04
C LEU A 278 40.03 -77.98 14.22
N GLU A 279 39.32 -77.71 13.12
CA GLU A 279 38.84 -78.74 12.19
C GLU A 279 39.98 -79.59 11.63
N LEU A 280 41.09 -78.96 11.23
CA LEU A 280 42.30 -79.67 10.78
C LEU A 280 42.89 -80.57 11.88
N ARG A 281 43.01 -80.07 13.11
CA ARG A 281 43.50 -80.88 14.25
C ARG A 281 42.58 -82.06 14.57
N VAL A 282 41.26 -81.86 14.49
CA VAL A 282 40.30 -82.94 14.71
C VAL A 282 40.45 -84.01 13.62
N ALA A 283 40.61 -83.60 12.35
CA ALA A 283 40.86 -84.54 11.26
C ALA A 283 42.18 -85.31 11.43
N GLU A 284 43.26 -84.64 11.84
CA GLU A 284 44.53 -85.30 12.18
C GLU A 284 44.37 -86.31 13.32
N GLN A 285 43.72 -85.92 14.42
CA GLN A 285 43.48 -86.82 15.55
C GLN A 285 42.62 -88.02 15.17
N GLN A 286 41.59 -87.83 14.35
CA GLN A 286 40.77 -88.92 13.81
C GLN A 286 41.62 -89.89 13.00
N SER A 287 42.45 -89.39 12.08
CA SER A 287 43.37 -90.23 11.30
C SER A 287 44.35 -91.01 12.19
N THR A 288 44.92 -90.37 13.23
CA THR A 288 45.79 -91.07 14.17
C THR A 288 45.06 -92.13 15.00
N ASN A 289 43.82 -91.85 15.41
CA ASN A 289 43.01 -92.79 16.16
C ASN A 289 42.62 -93.98 15.29
N GLU A 290 42.27 -93.77 14.03
CA GLU A 290 42.03 -94.83 13.05
C GLU A 290 43.29 -95.68 12.83
N ALA A 291 44.46 -95.07 12.68
CA ALA A 291 45.72 -95.79 12.54
C ALA A 291 46.08 -96.61 13.80
N LEU A 292 45.85 -96.04 14.99
CA LEU A 292 46.04 -96.75 16.26
C LEU A 292 45.03 -97.89 16.43
N ALA A 293 43.76 -97.67 16.07
CA ALA A 293 42.73 -98.71 16.08
C ALA A 293 43.08 -99.87 15.14
N HIS A 294 43.58 -99.55 13.93
CA HIS A 294 44.08 -100.56 12.99
C HIS A 294 45.24 -101.36 13.59
N ARG A 295 46.23 -100.69 14.22
CA ARG A 295 47.35 -101.36 14.91
C ARG A 295 46.91 -102.22 16.09
N ILE A 296 45.89 -101.79 16.83
CA ILE A 296 45.33 -102.57 17.94
C ILE A 296 44.60 -103.80 17.39
N ALA A 297 43.83 -103.65 16.32
CA ALA A 297 43.17 -104.78 15.63
C ALA A 297 44.21 -105.76 15.08
N GLU A 298 45.27 -105.27 14.42
CA GLU A 298 46.39 -106.06 13.91
C GLU A 298 47.12 -106.82 15.03
N LYS A 299 47.40 -106.16 16.17
CA LYS A 299 47.98 -106.83 17.35
C LYS A 299 47.04 -107.84 18.02
N LEU A 300 45.72 -107.66 17.91
CA LEU A 300 44.73 -108.61 18.41
C LEU A 300 44.55 -109.81 17.46
N GLU A 301 44.87 -109.66 16.17
CA GLU A 301 44.92 -110.75 15.20
C GLU A 301 46.25 -111.54 15.25
N GLU A 302 47.35 -110.96 15.75
CA GLU A 302 48.68 -111.62 15.84
C GLU A 302 48.96 -112.38 17.17
N GLU A 303 48.06 -112.39 18.15
CA GLU A 303 48.17 -113.28 19.32
C GLU A 303 46.94 -114.18 19.53
N PRO A 304 47.02 -115.49 19.24
CA PRO A 304 46.23 -116.48 19.94
C PRO A 304 47.01 -116.99 21.16
N SER A 305 46.43 -116.77 22.35
CA SER A 305 46.62 -117.57 23.57
C SER A 305 47.94 -117.43 24.36
N LYS A 306 47.89 -116.75 25.50
CA LYS A 306 47.74 -117.34 26.86
C LYS A 306 48.05 -116.31 27.94
N ALA A 307 47.11 -116.10 28.87
CA ALA A 307 47.27 -116.37 30.30
C ALA A 307 46.35 -115.50 31.15
N GLN A 308 45.58 -116.19 31.99
CA GLN A 308 44.82 -115.69 33.12
C GLN A 308 45.74 -115.06 34.18
N SER A 309 45.27 -114.00 34.85
CA SER A 309 44.86 -114.05 36.27
C SER A 309 44.90 -112.68 36.96
N SER A 310 44.03 -112.53 37.96
CA SER A 310 43.96 -111.49 38.99
C SER A 310 43.23 -110.18 38.64
N ALA A 311 41.95 -110.10 39.04
CA ALA A 311 41.27 -108.83 39.31
C ALA A 311 40.62 -108.92 40.69
N THR A 312 41.33 -108.32 41.65
CA THR A 312 40.89 -108.04 43.02
C THR A 312 39.84 -106.92 42.98
N ALA A 313 38.69 -107.12 43.60
CA ALA A 313 37.71 -106.07 43.81
C ALA A 313 38.02 -105.26 45.09
N PRO A 314 38.13 -103.93 45.02
CA PRO A 314 37.81 -103.06 46.14
C PRO A 314 36.44 -102.42 45.88
N GLN A 315 35.48 -102.80 46.71
CA GLN A 315 34.31 -101.99 47.03
C GLN A 315 34.78 -100.65 47.63
N VAL A 316 34.53 -99.54 46.94
CA VAL A 316 34.56 -98.20 47.55
C VAL A 316 33.20 -97.53 47.39
N LYS A 317 32.71 -97.09 48.55
CA LYS A 317 31.41 -96.50 48.88
C LYS A 317 31.13 -95.17 48.15
N PRO A 318 29.85 -94.76 48.08
CA PRO A 318 29.38 -93.61 47.31
C PRO A 318 29.68 -92.29 48.04
N ASN A 319 29.94 -91.22 47.29
CA ASN A 319 29.89 -89.87 47.83
C ASN A 319 29.27 -88.89 46.82
N LYS A 320 27.99 -88.59 47.10
CA LYS A 320 27.28 -87.31 46.98
C LYS A 320 27.33 -86.56 45.64
N GLU A 321 26.20 -86.66 44.94
CA GLU A 321 25.39 -85.54 44.43
C GLU A 321 26.08 -84.16 44.38
N LYS A 322 26.35 -83.69 43.15
CA LYS A 322 26.13 -82.29 42.80
C LYS A 322 25.45 -82.21 41.43
N ALA A 323 24.45 -81.36 41.40
CA ALA A 323 23.35 -81.33 40.46
C ALA A 323 23.75 -80.98 39.02
N LEU A 324 22.96 -81.54 38.11
CA LEU A 324 22.69 -81.03 36.76
C LEU A 324 22.31 -79.53 36.83
N PRO A 325 22.71 -78.72 35.84
CA PRO A 325 21.82 -77.66 35.38
C PRO A 325 21.40 -77.95 33.94
N THR A 326 20.10 -78.17 33.79
CA THR A 326 19.30 -77.92 32.59
C THR A 326 19.49 -76.50 32.06
N PRO A 327 19.13 -76.23 30.79
CA PRO A 327 19.40 -74.96 30.13
C PRO A 327 18.56 -73.84 30.75
N MET A 328 19.20 -72.72 31.12
CA MET A 328 18.45 -71.52 31.48
C MET A 328 18.00 -70.78 30.23
N VAL A 329 16.67 -70.81 30.08
CA VAL A 329 15.79 -69.93 29.32
C VAL A 329 16.29 -68.48 29.32
N PHE A 330 16.47 -67.93 28.12
CA PHE A 330 16.65 -66.50 27.86
C PHE A 330 15.31 -65.79 28.20
N LYS A 331 15.17 -65.31 29.43
CA LYS A 331 14.05 -64.42 29.81
C LYS A 331 14.32 -63.06 29.17
N GLY A 332 13.49 -62.72 28.19
CA GLY A 332 13.38 -61.37 27.65
C GLY A 332 13.15 -60.37 28.76
N LEU A 333 13.98 -59.33 28.78
CA LEU A 333 13.79 -58.13 29.58
C LEU A 333 13.47 -56.98 28.61
N PHE A 334 12.21 -56.94 28.17
CA PHE A 334 11.57 -55.68 27.81
C PHE A 334 10.94 -55.12 29.08
N PRO A 335 11.25 -53.87 29.45
CA PRO A 335 10.15 -52.98 29.79
C PRO A 335 10.38 -51.58 29.20
N GLY A 336 9.35 -51.02 28.57
CA GLY A 336 9.30 -49.56 28.37
C GLY A 336 8.73 -49.04 27.05
N LEU A 337 7.73 -49.68 26.45
CA LEU A 337 6.89 -49.03 25.43
C LEU A 337 5.42 -49.07 25.88
N ARG A 338 5.02 -48.01 26.59
CA ARG A 338 3.63 -47.51 26.64
C ARG A 338 3.68 -45.99 26.71
N GLY A 339 3.12 -45.33 25.71
CA GLY A 339 3.00 -43.87 25.72
C GLY A 339 2.59 -43.26 24.38
N THR A 340 1.33 -43.48 23.99
CA THR A 340 0.45 -42.55 23.26
C THR A 340 0.91 -41.95 21.92
N LEU A 341 0.25 -42.41 20.85
CA LEU A 341 -0.01 -41.67 19.62
C LEU A 341 -0.61 -40.28 19.93
N PRO A 342 -0.30 -39.28 19.08
CA PRO A 342 -1.41 -38.57 18.47
C PRO A 342 -1.27 -38.44 16.95
N ASN A 343 -2.35 -38.85 16.29
CA ASN A 343 -3.02 -38.17 15.18
C ASN A 343 -2.15 -37.46 14.12
N VAL A 344 -2.03 -38.11 12.97
CA VAL A 344 -1.72 -37.49 11.70
C VAL A 344 -3.05 -37.19 10.99
N PRO A 345 -3.38 -35.94 10.66
CA PRO A 345 -4.35 -35.69 9.60
C PRO A 345 -3.61 -35.77 8.26
N SER A 346 -3.94 -36.81 7.48
CA SER A 346 -3.69 -36.80 6.05
C SER A 346 -4.68 -35.83 5.41
N THR A 347 -4.20 -34.81 4.72
CA THR A 347 -4.90 -34.31 3.53
C THR A 347 -3.89 -34.12 2.41
N PHE A 348 -4.22 -34.81 1.34
CA PHE A 348 -3.61 -34.84 0.03
C PHE A 348 -4.22 -33.69 -0.80
N SER A 349 -3.52 -33.32 -1.90
CA SER A 349 -3.97 -32.51 -3.06
C SER A 349 -3.49 -31.04 -3.11
N PRO A 350 -3.33 -30.45 -4.32
CA PRO A 350 -2.24 -30.74 -5.25
C PRO A 350 -1.52 -29.47 -5.75
N TYR A 351 -0.38 -29.68 -6.43
CA TYR A 351 0.29 -28.80 -7.39
C TYR A 351 -0.39 -27.45 -7.71
N GLN A 352 0.25 -26.35 -7.29
CA GLN A 352 0.14 -25.05 -7.94
C GLN A 352 1.47 -24.75 -8.66
N SER A 353 1.36 -24.63 -9.97
CA SER A 353 2.40 -24.29 -10.93
C SER A 353 3.01 -22.91 -10.64
N TYR A 354 4.34 -22.87 -10.49
CA TYR A 354 5.11 -21.63 -10.62
C TYR A 354 5.19 -21.25 -12.10
N SER A 355 4.49 -20.19 -12.49
CA SER A 355 4.76 -19.48 -13.74
C SER A 355 6.06 -18.68 -13.58
N VAL A 356 7.08 -19.10 -14.33
CA VAL A 356 8.35 -18.40 -14.52
C VAL A 356 8.07 -17.05 -15.19
N GLY A 357 8.58 -15.99 -14.58
CA GLY A 357 8.55 -14.63 -15.12
C GLY A 357 9.33 -14.55 -16.44
N LEU A 358 8.62 -14.16 -17.51
CA LEU A 358 9.23 -13.72 -18.75
C LEU A 358 9.51 -12.22 -18.64
N PHE A 359 10.80 -11.90 -18.61
CA PHE A 359 11.36 -10.58 -18.92
C PHE A 359 10.75 -10.06 -20.23
N MET A 360 10.12 -8.90 -20.18
CA MET A 360 9.88 -8.07 -21.35
C MET A 360 10.60 -6.73 -21.18
N HIS A 361 11.70 -6.59 -21.92
CA HIS A 361 12.26 -5.30 -22.29
C HIS A 361 11.79 -4.92 -23.71
N PRO A 362 11.72 -3.62 -24.02
CA PRO A 362 10.92 -3.08 -25.11
C PRO A 362 11.64 -3.20 -26.45
N LYS A 363 10.87 -3.55 -27.51
CA LYS A 363 11.32 -3.37 -28.89
C LYS A 363 10.60 -2.18 -29.52
N ASN A 364 11.38 -1.12 -29.67
CA ASN A 364 11.22 -0.10 -30.70
C ASN A 364 11.31 -0.76 -32.09
N PRO A 365 10.54 -0.29 -33.08
CA PRO A 365 11.02 -0.33 -34.45
C PRO A 365 11.08 1.06 -35.10
N HIS A 366 12.26 1.27 -35.67
CA HIS A 366 12.73 2.37 -36.48
C HIS A 366 11.82 2.78 -37.65
N THR A 367 11.77 4.11 -37.83
CA THR A 367 12.04 4.83 -39.09
C THR A 367 12.29 3.96 -40.34
N THR A 368 11.45 4.14 -41.37
CA THR A 368 11.91 4.08 -42.75
C THR A 368 11.35 5.26 -43.54
N SER A 369 12.28 6.00 -44.15
CA SER A 369 12.08 7.02 -45.15
C SER A 369 11.82 6.38 -46.50
N SER A 370 10.94 6.99 -47.30
CA SER A 370 11.06 7.03 -48.77
C SER A 370 10.09 8.08 -49.37
N THR A 371 10.65 9.24 -49.69
CA THR A 371 10.30 10.05 -50.89
C THR A 371 10.74 9.27 -52.16
N PRO A 372 10.31 9.58 -53.42
CA PRO A 372 10.14 10.95 -53.96
C PRO A 372 9.07 11.14 -55.08
N TYR A 373 9.05 12.38 -55.60
CA TYR A 373 8.46 12.92 -56.84
C TYR A 373 7.02 13.48 -56.78
N ARG A 374 6.85 14.80 -56.95
CA ARG A 374 6.69 15.47 -58.26
C ARG A 374 6.34 16.97 -58.09
N THR A 375 7.26 17.85 -58.47
CA THR A 375 7.00 19.17 -59.10
C THR A 375 7.40 19.01 -60.59
N PRO A 376 6.94 19.83 -61.58
CA PRO A 376 6.66 21.26 -61.47
C PRO A 376 5.42 21.78 -62.25
N SER A 377 4.98 23.01 -61.96
CA SER A 377 4.50 23.92 -63.01
C SER A 377 4.73 25.37 -62.58
N GLN A 378 5.52 26.05 -63.40
CA GLN A 378 5.64 27.49 -63.48
C GLN A 378 4.38 28.12 -64.12
N GLY A 379 4.28 29.44 -63.97
CA GLY A 379 3.41 30.36 -64.70
C GLY A 379 2.54 31.13 -63.71
N GLY A 380 2.60 32.45 -63.58
CA GLY A 380 3.24 33.51 -64.34
C GLY A 380 2.52 34.81 -63.95
N SER A 381 3.29 35.91 -63.93
CA SER A 381 2.92 37.33 -63.89
C SER A 381 1.44 37.73 -63.96
N SER A 382 1.05 38.72 -63.15
CA SER A 382 0.98 40.11 -63.61
C SER A 382 0.48 41.08 -62.54
N ASN A 383 1.13 42.24 -62.52
CA ASN A 383 0.73 43.50 -61.90
C ASN A 383 -0.72 43.91 -62.19
N GLY A 384 -1.29 44.73 -61.31
CA GLY A 384 -2.47 45.55 -61.64
C GLY A 384 -3.04 46.28 -60.43
N GLU A 385 -2.60 47.54 -60.26
CA GLU A 385 -3.20 48.69 -59.54
C GLU A 385 -3.31 48.69 -58.00
#